data_AF-A0A661LAP3-F1
#
_entry.id   AF-A0A661LAP3-F1
#
_cell.length_a   1.000
_cell.length_b   1.000
_cell.length_c   1.000
_cell.angle_alpha   90.00
_cell.angle_beta   90.00
_cell.angle_gamma   90.00
#
_symmetry.space_group_name_H-M   'P 1'
#
loop_
_entity.id
_entity.type
_entity.pdbx_description
1 polymer ?
#
loop_
_entity_poly.entity_id
_entity_poly.type
_entity_poly.pdbx_seq_one_letter_code
_entity_poly.pdbx_strand_id
1 'polypeptide(L)' 'TLENIVKRHPPPSIGGKRPKFFYATQVSIHPPVFIFFVNRPDSIHLSYKRYLINQFKKQFGLNLIPIKVFFRER' A
#
# COMPACT_ATOMS: atom_id res chain seq x y z
N THR A 1 -9.72 3.50 6.53
CA THR A 1 -8.91 2.33 6.92
C THR A 1 -7.95 1.91 5.81
N LEU A 2 -8.35 1.33 4.68
CA LEU A 2 -7.46 1.15 3.50
C LEU A 2 -8.25 1.44 2.22
N GLU A 3 -9.46 0.92 2.19
CA GLU A 3 -10.45 1.17 1.16
C GLU A 3 -10.62 2.66 0.83
N ASN A 4 -10.71 3.53 1.84
CA ASN A 4 -10.83 4.98 1.63
C ASN A 4 -9.60 5.58 0.93
N ILE A 5 -8.39 5.09 1.21
CA ILE A 5 -7.17 5.56 0.56
C ILE A 5 -7.21 5.19 -0.93
N VAL A 6 -7.55 3.93 -1.21
CA VAL A 6 -7.64 3.40 -2.58
C VAL A 6 -8.79 4.05 -3.36
N LYS A 7 -9.93 4.35 -2.72
CA LYS A 7 -11.05 5.06 -3.35
C LYS A 7 -10.68 6.49 -3.72
N ARG A 8 -9.97 7.22 -2.85
CA ARG A 8 -9.54 8.61 -3.11
C ARG A 8 -8.53 8.69 -4.26
N HIS A 9 -7.61 7.74 -4.32
CA HIS A 9 -6.65 7.66 -5.41
C HIS A 9 -6.56 6.21 -5.89
N PRO A 10 -7.32 5.85 -6.94
CA PRO A 10 -7.28 4.51 -7.50
C PRO A 10 -5.90 4.21 -8.09
N PRO A 11 -5.43 2.95 -7.99
CA PRO A 11 -4.19 2.55 -8.63
C PRO A 11 -4.32 2.65 -10.17
N PRO A 12 -3.20 2.93 -10.86
CA PRO A 12 -3.17 2.92 -12.31
C PRO A 12 -3.59 1.53 -12.82
N SER A 13 -4.31 1.52 -13.94
CA SER A 13 -4.66 0.30 -14.64
C SER A 13 -3.50 -0.11 -15.54
N ILE A 14 -3.07 -1.37 -15.46
CA ILE A 14 -2.05 -1.94 -16.35
C ILE A 14 -2.72 -3.04 -17.16
N GLY A 15 -2.71 -2.91 -18.50
CA GLY A 15 -3.40 -3.85 -19.39
C GLY A 15 -4.92 -3.89 -19.20
N GLY A 16 -5.54 -2.74 -18.89
CA GLY A 16 -6.99 -2.62 -18.70
C GLY A 16 -7.51 -3.16 -17.37
N LYS A 17 -6.67 -3.76 -16.52
CA LYS A 17 -7.04 -4.28 -15.20
C LYS A 17 -6.42 -3.46 -14.08
N ARG A 18 -7.23 -3.05 -13.11
CA ARG A 18 -6.78 -2.39 -11.88
C ARG A 18 -6.44 -3.43 -10.81
N PRO A 19 -5.31 -3.28 -10.08
CA PRO A 19 -5.04 -4.15 -8.95
C PRO A 19 -6.08 -3.91 -7.85
N LYS A 20 -6.62 -5.00 -7.32
CA LYS A 20 -7.57 -5.00 -6.21
C LYS A 20 -6.79 -5.19 -4.92
N PHE A 21 -6.94 -4.25 -4.00
CA PHE A 21 -6.44 -4.34 -2.63
C PHE A 21 -7.48 -5.02 -1.76
N PHE A 22 -7.09 -6.09 -1.08
CA PHE A 22 -7.99 -6.83 -0.20
C PHE A 22 -7.88 -6.31 1.23
N TYR A 23 -6.68 -6.35 1.79
CA TYR A 23 -6.39 -5.89 3.14
C TYR A 23 -4.90 -5.58 3.28
N ALA A 24 -4.53 -4.95 4.39
CA ALA A 24 -3.15 -4.71 4.77
C ALA A 24 -2.95 -5.09 6.23
N THR A 25 -1.77 -5.62 6.56
CA THR A 25 -1.40 -5.99 7.92
C THR A 25 -0.01 -5.46 8.27
N GLN A 26 0.19 -5.14 9.56
CA GLN A 26 1.49 -4.81 10.10
C GLN A 26 2.18 -6.09 10.58
N VAL A 27 3.39 -6.36 10.11
CA VAL A 27 4.15 -7.59 10.44
C VAL A 27 5.37 -7.34 11.33
N SER A 28 5.81 -6.09 11.43
CA SER A 28 6.95 -5.70 12.27
C SER A 28 6.72 -4.30 12.83
N ILE A 29 7.30 -4.04 13.99
CA ILE A 29 7.16 -2.78 14.74
C ILE A 29 8.42 -1.92 14.58
N HIS A 30 9.63 -2.50 14.60
CA HIS A 30 10.90 -1.76 14.52
C HIS A 30 11.83 -2.37 13.46
N PRO A 31 11.82 -1.87 12.20
CA PRO A 31 10.98 -0.79 11.66
C PRO A 31 9.54 -1.24 11.38
N PRO A 32 8.56 -0.30 11.28
CA PRO A 32 7.21 -0.62 10.85
C PRO A 32 7.19 -1.21 9.43
N VAL A 33 6.70 -2.44 9.31
CA VAL A 33 6.55 -3.11 8.02
C VAL A 33 5.08 -3.41 7.77
N PHE A 34 4.55 -2.95 6.64
CA PHE A 34 3.20 -3.26 6.19
C PHE A 34 3.24 -4.16 4.97
N ILE A 35 2.43 -5.23 5.00
CA ILE A 35 2.18 -6.10 3.85
C ILE A 35 0.76 -5.82 3.35
N PHE A 36 0.65 -5.50 2.06
CA PHE A 36 -0.61 -5.33 1.36
C PHE A 36 -0.89 -6.58 0.54
N PHE A 37 -2.07 -7.16 0.74
CA PHE A 37 -2.55 -8.29 -0.04
C PHE A 37 -3.35 -7.78 -1.23
N VAL A 38 -2.87 -8.14 -2.42
CA VAL A 38 -3.36 -7.64 -3.71
C VAL A 38 -3.46 -8.80 -4.68
N ASN A 39 -4.32 -8.69 -5.69
CA ASN A 39 -4.44 -9.75 -6.70
C ASN A 39 -3.27 -9.76 -7.71
N ARG A 40 -2.55 -8.65 -7.88
CA ARG A 40 -1.48 -8.49 -8.88
C ARG A 40 -0.37 -7.59 -8.33
N PRO A 41 0.51 -8.11 -7.45
CA PRO A 41 1.54 -7.29 -6.81
C PRO A 41 2.50 -6.64 -7.82
N ASP A 42 2.83 -7.35 -8.89
CA ASP A 42 3.76 -6.88 -9.93
C ASP A 42 3.22 -5.71 -10.75
N SER A 43 1.89 -5.53 -10.75
CA SER A 43 1.24 -4.40 -11.44
C SER A 43 1.30 -3.09 -10.64
N ILE A 44 1.88 -3.10 -9.44
CA ILE A 44 1.91 -1.92 -8.58
C ILE A 44 3.14 -1.09 -8.89
N HIS A 45 2.92 0.03 -9.57
CA HIS A 45 3.98 0.97 -9.90
C HIS A 45 4.58 1.63 -8.63
N LEU A 46 5.85 2.01 -8.71
CA LEU A 46 6.60 2.63 -7.61
C LEU A 46 5.94 3.93 -7.11
N SER A 47 5.32 4.70 -8.00
CA SER A 47 4.59 5.92 -7.63
C SER A 47 3.41 5.62 -6.69
N TYR A 48 2.64 4.58 -6.98
CA TYR A 48 1.51 4.17 -6.14
C TYR A 48 1.99 3.58 -4.80
N LYS A 49 3.11 2.85 -4.82
CA LYS A 49 3.78 2.42 -3.58
C LYS A 49 4.15 3.61 -2.69
N ARG A 50 4.75 4.67 -3.25
CA ARG A 50 5.09 5.90 -2.51
C ARG A 50 3.85 6.60 -1.97
N TYR A 51 2.77 6.65 -2.75
CA TYR A 51 1.49 7.18 -2.31
C TYR A 51 0.97 6.44 -1.07
N LEU A 52 0.92 5.11 -1.09
CA LEU A 52 0.49 4.30 0.06
C LEU A 52 1.37 4.53 1.29
N ILE A 53 2.69 4.56 1.13
CA ILE A 53 3.62 4.88 2.22
C ILE A 53 3.28 6.22 2.85
N ASN A 54 3.11 7.26 2.03
CA ASN A 54 2.83 8.61 2.52
C ASN A 54 1.47 8.72 3.23
N GLN A 55 0.45 8.00 2.74
CA GLN A 55 -0.86 7.96 3.39
C GLN A 55 -0.79 7.24 4.73
N PHE A 56 -0.08 6.12 4.83
CA PHE A 56 0.10 5.39 6.09
C PHE A 56 0.94 6.20 7.09
N LYS A 57 2.01 6.88 6.64
CA LYS A 57 2.76 7.82 7.48
C LYS A 57 1.87 8.88 8.11
N LYS A 58 1.02 9.52 7.29
CA LYS A 58 0.07 10.54 7.76
C LYS A 58 -0.98 9.98 8.72
N GLN A 59 -1.55 8.82 8.41
CA GLN A 59 -2.64 8.24 9.19
C GLN A 59 -2.17 7.75 10.57
N PHE A 60 -0.95 7.23 10.68
CA PHE A 60 -0.40 6.67 11.93
C PHE A 60 0.62 7.59 12.62
N GLY A 61 0.83 8.82 12.14
CA GLY A 61 1.79 9.76 12.73
C GLY A 61 3.26 9.37 12.55
N LEU A 62 3.58 8.44 11.64
CA LEU A 62 4.90 7.85 11.43
C LEU A 62 5.78 8.68 10.47
N ASN A 63 5.65 10.00 10.47
CA ASN A 63 6.33 10.87 9.50
C ASN A 63 7.86 10.81 9.64
N LEU A 64 8.35 10.68 10.87
CA LEU A 64 9.77 10.72 11.23
C LEU A 64 10.49 9.36 11.11
N ILE A 65 9.76 8.27 10.88
CA ILE A 65 10.32 6.90 10.88
C ILE A 65 10.24 6.33 9.45
N PRO A 66 11.24 5.54 9.01
CA PRO A 66 11.13 4.79 7.76
C PRO A 66 10.05 3.71 7.87
N ILE A 67 9.11 3.69 6.91
CA ILE A 67 8.13 2.62 6.76
C ILE A 67 8.54 1.74 5.59
N LYS A 68 8.52 0.42 5.80
CA LYS A 68 8.69 -0.56 4.72
C LYS A 68 7.33 -1.08 4.28
N VAL A 69 7.15 -1.19 2.96
CA VAL A 69 5.93 -1.69 2.36
C VAL A 69 6.26 -2.79 1.37
N PHE A 70 5.54 -3.91 1.50
CA PHE A 70 5.58 -5.04 0.59
C PHE A 70 4.18 -5.34 0.06
N PHE A 71 4.14 -5.88 -1.16
CA PHE A 71 2.92 -6.37 -1.78
C PHE A 71 3.05 -7.88 -1.91
N ARG A 72 2.00 -8.60 -1.53
CA ARG A 72 1.90 -10.04 -1.73
C ARG A 72 0.64 -10.36 -2.49
N GLU A 73 0.73 -11.38 -3.33
CA GLU A 73 -0.45 -12.00 -3.90
C GLU A 73 -1.28 -12.61 -2.77
N ARG A 74 -2.61 -12.49 -2.89
CA ARG A 74 -3.55 -13.13 -1.96
C ARG A 74 -3.70 -14.60 -2.30
#